data_AF-Q075M3-F1
#
_entry.id   AF-Q075M3-F1
#
_cell.length_a   1.000
_cell.length_b   1.000
_cell.length_c   1.000
_cell.angle_alpha   90.00
_cell.angle_beta   90.00
_cell.angle_gamma   90.00
#
_symmetry.space_group_name_H-M   'P 1'
#
loop_
_entity.id
_entity.type
_entity.pdbx_description
1 polymer ?
#
loop_
_entity_poly.entity_id
_entity_poly.type
_entity_poly.pdbx_seq_one_letter_code
_entity_poly.pdbx_strand_id
1 'polypeptide(L)'
;KTQLVCRGVIHYQAEVDRIMDMIVHSLYSNREVFMRELVSNASDALDKMRLTALQEQDQYKTGSELEIKIKADPEAGTLTIEDSGIGMTREELLSSLGTIARSGTKKFMEAMKDKQDANLIGQFGVGFYSAFLVADKVTVQTKSNASEEQWAWEGAAGAHSFKVRKDEIVDLARGTRLTLHLKDDAKEFADVTKVSGLLKQYSEFISFPIKLWSTSSVNEQVLDED
;
A
#
# COMPACT_ATOMS: atom_id res chain seq x y z
N LYS A 1 31.25 -7.36 14.29
CA LYS A 1 30.33 -6.42 14.97
C LYS A 1 28.92 -6.92 14.74
N THR A 2 28.34 -7.55 15.74
CA THR A 2 27.04 -8.21 15.69
C THR A 2 25.94 -7.16 15.48
N GLN A 3 25.35 -7.12 14.29
CA GLN A 3 24.21 -6.25 13.99
C GLN A 3 23.01 -6.84 14.73
N LEU A 4 22.58 -6.19 15.81
CA LEU A 4 21.33 -6.51 16.48
C LEU A 4 20.20 -6.36 15.45
N VAL A 5 19.66 -7.49 15.00
CA VAL A 5 18.38 -7.53 14.30
C VAL A 5 17.34 -7.19 15.35
N CYS A 6 16.95 -5.91 15.43
CA CYS A 6 15.87 -5.47 16.30
C CYS A 6 14.56 -6.14 15.85
N ARG A 7 14.27 -7.33 16.39
CA ARG A 7 12.93 -7.97 16.38
C ARG A 7 12.01 -7.28 17.41
N GLY A 8 12.03 -5.95 17.45
CA GLY A 8 11.31 -5.16 18.45
C GLY A 8 9.95 -4.72 17.93
N VAL A 9 8.94 -4.81 18.80
CA VAL A 9 7.68 -4.09 18.65
C VAL A 9 7.98 -2.59 18.82
N ILE A 10 7.55 -1.76 17.88
CA ILE A 10 7.76 -0.31 17.88
C ILE A 10 6.39 0.34 18.06
N HIS A 11 6.29 1.28 19.00
CA HIS A 11 5.05 2.02 19.23
C HIS A 11 4.90 3.14 18.20
N TYR A 12 3.66 3.36 17.77
CA TYR A 12 3.34 4.54 16.99
C TYR A 12 3.55 5.81 17.82
N GLN A 13 3.79 6.92 17.14
CA GLN A 13 3.68 8.23 17.79
C GLN A 13 2.21 8.52 18.10
N ALA A 14 1.95 9.23 19.20
CA ALA A 14 0.60 9.50 19.68
C ALA A 14 -0.28 10.21 18.63
N GLU A 15 0.32 10.98 17.73
CA GLU A 15 -0.38 11.60 16.60
C GLU A 15 -0.88 10.59 15.56
N VAL A 16 -0.13 9.52 15.32
CA VAL A 16 -0.50 8.45 14.38
C VAL A 16 -1.64 7.60 14.93
N ASP A 17 -1.58 7.26 16.23
CA ASP A 17 -2.67 6.56 16.92
C ASP A 17 -4.00 7.33 16.78
N ARG A 18 -3.97 8.66 17.01
CA ARG A 18 -5.15 9.51 16.85
C ARG A 18 -5.68 9.55 15.43
N ILE A 19 -4.81 9.56 14.41
CA ILE A 19 -5.26 9.50 13.01
C ILE A 19 -5.99 8.19 12.74
N MET A 20 -5.43 7.06 13.17
CA MET A 20 -6.04 5.75 12.95
C MET A 20 -7.43 5.70 13.56
N ASP A 21 -7.59 6.16 14.80
CA ASP A 21 -8.91 6.27 15.44
C ASP A 21 -9.86 7.15 14.63
N MET A 22 -9.42 8.32 14.17
CA MET A 22 -10.27 9.24 13.41
C MET A 22 -10.70 8.69 12.06
N ILE A 23 -9.80 8.04 11.32
CA ILE A 23 -10.09 7.43 10.02
C ILE A 23 -11.14 6.35 10.19
N VAL A 24 -10.96 5.45 11.16
CA VAL A 24 -11.89 4.34 11.41
C VAL A 24 -13.29 4.86 11.76
N HIS A 25 -13.41 5.89 12.59
CA HIS A 25 -14.71 6.42 13.01
C HIS A 25 -15.40 7.30 11.97
N SER A 26 -14.64 8.10 11.22
CA SER A 26 -15.22 9.14 10.34
C SER A 26 -15.52 8.66 8.92
N LEU A 27 -14.85 7.58 8.47
CA LEU A 27 -14.85 7.16 7.07
C LEU A 27 -15.43 5.76 6.86
N TYR A 28 -15.98 5.17 7.92
CA TYR A 28 -16.59 3.85 7.88
C TYR A 28 -17.65 3.71 6.77
N SER A 29 -18.35 4.79 6.44
CA SER A 29 -19.38 4.83 5.40
C SER A 29 -18.84 4.84 3.97
N ASN A 30 -17.57 5.20 3.75
CA ASN A 30 -16.96 5.28 2.43
C ASN A 30 -15.64 4.50 2.39
N ARG A 31 -15.73 3.19 2.63
CA ARG A 31 -14.56 2.30 2.73
C ARG A 31 -13.74 2.26 1.45
N GLU A 32 -14.39 2.38 0.28
CA GLU A 32 -13.80 2.27 -1.06
C GLU A 32 -12.69 3.31 -1.34
N VAL A 33 -12.69 4.41 -0.60
CA VAL A 33 -11.66 5.45 -0.67
C VAL A 33 -10.24 4.91 -0.51
N PHE A 34 -10.06 3.80 0.21
CA PHE A 34 -8.75 3.19 0.41
C PHE A 34 -8.06 2.84 -0.92
N MET A 35 -8.81 2.40 -1.93
CA MET A 35 -8.26 2.04 -3.24
C MET A 35 -7.65 3.26 -3.91
N ARG A 36 -8.36 4.40 -3.88
CA ARG A 36 -7.86 5.69 -4.41
C ARG A 36 -6.54 6.06 -3.76
N GLU A 37 -6.51 6.08 -2.42
CA GLU A 37 -5.33 6.53 -1.66
C GLU A 37 -4.10 5.63 -1.91
N LEU A 38 -4.29 4.31 -1.91
CA LEU A 38 -3.18 3.37 -2.08
C LEU A 38 -2.64 3.33 -3.51
N VAL A 39 -3.52 3.42 -4.52
CA VAL A 39 -3.10 3.52 -5.92
C VAL A 39 -2.41 4.86 -6.20
N SER A 40 -2.88 5.97 -5.60
CA SER A 40 -2.19 7.25 -5.68
C SER A 40 -0.78 7.19 -5.07
N ASN A 41 -0.62 6.57 -3.89
CA ASN A 41 0.72 6.39 -3.28
C ASN A 41 1.66 5.56 -4.16
N ALA A 42 1.15 4.50 -4.80
CA ALA A 42 1.90 3.69 -5.76
C ALA A 42 2.34 4.53 -6.98
N SER A 43 1.45 5.35 -7.53
CA SER A 43 1.77 6.28 -8.63
C SER A 43 2.83 7.30 -8.23
N ASP A 44 2.72 7.90 -7.05
CA ASP A 44 3.72 8.85 -6.54
C ASP A 44 5.10 8.21 -6.38
N ALA A 45 5.15 6.93 -5.96
CA ALA A 45 6.39 6.17 -5.86
C ALA A 45 7.03 5.90 -7.24
N LEU A 46 6.21 5.65 -8.26
CA LEU A 46 6.65 5.50 -9.65
C LEU A 46 7.14 6.83 -10.24
N ASP A 47 6.45 7.94 -9.98
CA ASP A 47 6.88 9.28 -10.41
C ASP A 47 8.20 9.68 -9.76
N LYS A 48 8.37 9.44 -8.46
CA LYS A 48 9.66 9.64 -7.78
C LYS A 48 10.77 8.85 -8.44
N MET A 49 10.53 7.57 -8.73
CA MET A 49 11.49 6.74 -9.44
C MET A 49 11.84 7.29 -10.83
N ARG A 50 10.82 7.73 -11.58
CA ARG A 50 11.01 8.35 -12.91
C ARG A 50 11.86 9.61 -12.84
N LEU A 51 11.64 10.48 -11.85
CA LEU A 51 12.41 11.70 -11.65
C LEU A 51 13.86 11.39 -11.23
N THR A 52 14.06 10.47 -10.28
CA THR A 52 15.39 10.04 -9.85
C THR A 52 16.18 9.43 -11.02
N ALA A 53 15.52 8.62 -11.87
CA ALA A 53 16.15 8.04 -13.05
C ALA A 53 16.68 9.08 -14.06
N LEU A 54 15.99 10.22 -14.18
CA LEU A 54 16.46 11.33 -15.04
C LEU A 54 17.71 12.02 -14.48
N GLN A 55 17.91 11.98 -13.16
CA GLN A 55 19.03 12.62 -12.48
C GLN A 55 20.23 11.69 -12.34
N GLU A 56 20.00 10.39 -12.11
CA GLU A 56 21.03 9.42 -11.72
C GLU A 56 20.99 8.16 -12.62
N GLN A 57 21.53 8.27 -13.83
CA GLN A 57 21.48 7.21 -14.86
C GLN A 57 21.99 5.84 -14.40
N ASP A 58 22.91 5.77 -13.42
CA ASP A 58 23.50 4.51 -12.94
C ASP A 58 22.64 3.75 -11.91
N GLN A 59 21.66 4.40 -11.25
CA GLN A 59 20.76 3.75 -10.29
C GLN A 59 19.61 2.96 -10.98
N TYR A 60 19.52 2.99 -12.31
CA TYR A 60 18.42 2.41 -13.09
C TYR A 60 18.60 0.92 -13.44
N LYS A 61 19.57 0.23 -12.82
CA LYS A 61 19.96 -1.14 -13.22
C LYS A 61 19.00 -2.26 -12.78
N THR A 62 17.98 -1.97 -11.98
CA THR A 62 17.00 -2.97 -11.49
C THR A 62 15.57 -2.52 -11.73
N GLY A 63 14.88 -3.13 -12.70
CA GLY A 63 13.44 -3.00 -12.95
C GLY A 63 13.06 -2.01 -14.06
N SER A 64 12.84 -2.52 -15.28
CA SER A 64 12.62 -1.74 -16.50
C SER A 64 11.17 -1.27 -16.72
N GLU A 65 10.18 -1.86 -16.04
CA GLU A 65 8.77 -1.45 -16.17
C GLU A 65 8.33 -0.68 -14.91
N LEU A 66 7.83 0.55 -15.11
CA LEU A 66 7.13 1.34 -14.11
C LEU A 66 5.64 1.00 -14.19
N GLU A 67 5.13 0.27 -13.20
CA GLU A 67 3.78 -0.30 -13.22
C GLU A 67 3.24 -0.51 -11.81
N ILE A 68 1.91 -0.66 -11.73
CA ILE A 68 1.19 -1.08 -10.54
C ILE A 68 0.51 -2.40 -10.84
N LYS A 69 0.77 -3.44 -10.04
CA LYS A 69 0.11 -4.74 -10.10
C LYS A 69 -0.84 -4.90 -8.92
N ILE A 70 -2.04 -5.40 -9.20
CA ILE A 70 -3.06 -5.62 -8.17
C ILE A 70 -3.55 -7.05 -8.26
N LYS A 71 -3.59 -7.74 -7.12
CA LYS A 71 -4.09 -9.11 -7.00
C LYS A 71 -5.15 -9.17 -5.92
N ALA A 72 -6.36 -9.57 -6.30
CA ALA A 72 -7.44 -9.88 -5.38
C ALA A 72 -7.49 -11.41 -5.19
N ASP A 73 -7.54 -11.88 -3.94
CA ASP A 73 -7.44 -13.30 -3.60
C ASP A 73 -8.53 -13.70 -2.60
N PRO A 74 -9.71 -14.16 -3.09
CA PRO A 74 -10.84 -14.53 -2.26
C PRO A 74 -10.53 -15.69 -1.30
N GLU A 75 -9.68 -16.63 -1.72
CA GLU A 75 -9.32 -17.80 -0.92
C GLU A 75 -8.44 -17.42 0.27
N ALA A 76 -7.43 -16.58 0.02
CA ALA A 76 -6.58 -16.04 1.08
C ALA A 76 -7.26 -14.93 1.90
N GLY A 77 -8.36 -14.35 1.40
CA GLY A 77 -9.00 -13.17 2.00
C GLY A 77 -8.09 -11.94 1.95
N THR A 78 -7.34 -11.77 0.86
CA THR A 78 -6.37 -10.68 0.74
C THR A 78 -6.54 -9.86 -0.54
N LEU A 79 -6.11 -8.61 -0.45
CA LEU A 79 -5.89 -7.73 -1.59
C LEU A 79 -4.44 -7.26 -1.56
N THR A 80 -3.71 -7.44 -2.65
CA THR A 80 -2.32 -7.01 -2.78
C THR A 80 -2.19 -5.93 -3.84
N ILE A 81 -1.49 -4.85 -3.51
CA ILE A 81 -1.10 -3.76 -4.43
C ILE A 81 0.44 -3.71 -4.43
N GLU A 82 1.05 -3.89 -5.58
CA GLU A 82 2.50 -3.89 -5.76
C GLU A 82 2.89 -2.85 -6.81
N ASP A 83 3.74 -1.89 -6.44
CA ASP A 83 4.35 -0.95 -7.37
C ASP A 83 5.82 -1.29 -7.61
N SER A 84 6.31 -0.97 -8.79
CA SER A 84 7.75 -1.02 -9.12
C SER A 84 8.44 0.35 -8.93
N GLY A 85 7.94 1.18 -8.02
CA GLY A 85 8.43 2.54 -7.74
C GLY A 85 9.77 2.56 -7.03
N ILE A 86 10.06 3.67 -6.35
CA ILE A 86 11.38 3.92 -5.72
C ILE A 86 11.66 3.01 -4.51
N GLY A 87 10.62 2.45 -3.90
CA GLY A 87 10.70 1.68 -2.66
C GLY A 87 11.17 2.53 -1.47
N MET A 88 11.42 1.89 -0.33
CA MET A 88 11.90 2.55 0.88
C MET A 88 13.08 1.79 1.50
N THR A 89 14.03 2.53 2.04
CA THR A 89 15.00 2.02 3.01
C THR A 89 14.33 1.77 4.37
N ARG A 90 15.04 1.12 5.30
CA ARG A 90 14.52 0.89 6.66
C ARG A 90 14.16 2.20 7.38
N GLU A 91 15.02 3.21 7.24
CA GLU A 91 14.87 4.52 7.88
C GLU A 91 13.68 5.29 7.30
N GLU A 92 13.50 5.22 5.99
CA GLU A 92 12.33 5.80 5.30
C GLU A 92 11.04 5.08 5.67
N LEU A 93 11.06 3.75 5.79
CA LEU A 93 9.91 2.95 6.23
C LEU A 93 9.48 3.34 7.65
N LEU A 94 10.44 3.47 8.57
CA LEU A 94 10.20 3.88 9.96
C LEU A 94 9.69 5.32 10.06
N SER A 95 10.25 6.24 9.27
CA SER A 95 9.84 7.65 9.31
C SER A 95 8.48 7.88 8.63
N SER A 96 8.21 7.20 7.51
CA SER A 96 6.99 7.35 6.73
C SER A 96 5.78 6.69 7.41
N LEU A 97 5.92 5.46 7.91
CA LEU A 97 4.82 4.70 8.51
C LEU A 97 4.81 4.74 10.04
N GLY A 98 5.91 5.12 10.69
CA GLY A 98 5.98 5.20 12.16
C GLY A 98 5.90 6.62 12.72
N THR A 99 6.22 7.63 11.90
CA THR A 99 6.47 9.01 12.37
C THR A 99 5.76 10.08 11.53
N ILE A 100 4.75 9.70 10.73
CA ILE A 100 4.05 10.54 9.71
C ILE A 100 4.34 12.04 9.85
N ALA A 101 4.93 12.63 8.81
CA ALA A 101 5.30 14.04 8.74
C ALA A 101 4.36 14.95 9.54
N ARG A 102 4.85 15.40 10.71
CA ARG A 102 4.11 16.17 11.74
C ARG A 102 3.21 17.28 11.19
N SER A 103 3.56 17.87 10.04
CA SER A 103 2.81 18.95 9.40
C SER A 103 1.54 18.49 8.68
N GLY A 104 1.54 17.32 8.03
CA GLY A 104 0.37 16.78 7.33
C GLY A 104 -0.70 16.32 8.32
N THR A 105 -0.29 15.53 9.31
CA THR A 105 -1.12 15.03 10.42
C THR A 105 -1.83 16.14 11.18
N LYS A 106 -1.13 17.21 11.53
CA LYS A 106 -1.72 18.32 12.28
C LYS A 106 -2.81 19.03 11.47
N LYS A 107 -2.54 19.33 10.19
CA LYS A 107 -3.51 19.95 9.29
C LYS A 107 -4.73 19.06 9.05
N PHE A 108 -4.53 17.75 8.92
CA PHE A 108 -5.63 16.79 8.82
C PHE A 108 -6.50 16.78 10.07
N MET A 109 -5.89 16.72 11.26
CA MET A 109 -6.63 16.75 12.52
C MET A 109 -7.41 18.07 12.71
N GLU A 110 -6.88 19.19 12.24
CA GLU A 110 -7.59 20.47 12.24
C GLU A 110 -8.78 20.44 11.27
N ALA A 111 -8.57 19.99 10.02
CA ALA A 111 -9.62 19.93 9.01
C ALA A 111 -10.77 18.97 9.35
N MET A 112 -10.47 17.83 9.98
CA MET A 112 -11.45 16.82 10.37
C MET A 112 -12.34 17.26 11.55
N LYS A 113 -11.91 18.23 12.37
CA LYS A 113 -12.78 18.82 13.40
C LYS A 113 -13.93 19.61 12.79
N ASP A 114 -13.71 20.18 11.61
CA ASP A 114 -14.68 21.04 10.94
C ASP A 114 -15.52 20.27 9.91
N LYS A 115 -14.93 19.27 9.21
CA LYS A 115 -15.60 18.48 8.17
C LYS A 115 -15.12 17.02 8.19
N GLN A 116 -16.05 16.09 8.38
CA GLN A 116 -15.80 14.64 8.23
C GLN A 116 -15.79 14.23 6.74
N ASP A 117 -14.96 14.89 5.93
CA ASP A 117 -14.92 14.65 4.49
C ASP A 117 -13.78 13.70 4.10
N ALA A 118 -14.14 12.53 3.56
CA ALA A 118 -13.23 11.51 3.05
C ALA A 118 -12.30 12.00 1.92
N ASN A 119 -12.65 13.10 1.25
CA ASN A 119 -11.84 13.65 0.17
C ASN A 119 -10.61 14.42 0.66
N LEU A 120 -10.49 14.64 1.97
CA LEU A 120 -9.37 15.38 2.57
C LEU A 120 -8.13 14.52 2.85
N ILE A 121 -8.28 13.20 2.95
CA ILE A 121 -7.23 12.27 3.41
C ILE A 121 -5.95 12.37 2.57
N GLY A 122 -6.09 12.34 1.24
CA GLY A 122 -4.95 12.35 0.32
C GLY A 122 -4.14 13.66 0.33
N GLN A 123 -4.76 14.78 0.71
CA GLN A 123 -4.08 16.09 0.73
C GLN A 123 -3.04 16.20 1.86
N PHE A 124 -3.09 15.32 2.85
CA PHE A 124 -2.29 15.41 4.06
C PHE A 124 -1.30 14.25 4.24
N GLY A 125 -1.20 13.34 3.26
CA GLY A 125 -0.24 12.23 3.30
C GLY A 125 -0.56 11.17 4.35
N VAL A 126 -1.82 11.08 4.78
CA VAL A 126 -2.32 10.07 5.73
C VAL A 126 -3.09 8.93 5.05
N GLY A 127 -3.14 8.94 3.71
CA GLY A 127 -3.88 7.99 2.88
C GLY A 127 -3.57 6.52 3.13
N PHE A 128 -2.33 6.19 3.52
CA PHE A 128 -1.94 4.81 3.86
C PHE A 128 -2.87 4.16 4.91
N TYR A 129 -3.25 4.91 5.95
CA TYR A 129 -4.03 4.36 7.07
C TYR A 129 -5.49 4.08 6.72
N SER A 130 -5.97 4.56 5.57
CA SER A 130 -7.27 4.15 5.03
C SER A 130 -7.34 2.65 4.75
N ALA A 131 -6.20 1.95 4.59
CA ALA A 131 -6.15 0.49 4.48
C ALA A 131 -6.84 -0.23 5.66
N PHE A 132 -6.75 0.33 6.87
CA PHE A 132 -7.40 -0.22 8.07
C PHE A 132 -8.92 -0.04 8.11
N LEU A 133 -9.52 0.67 7.14
CA LEU A 133 -10.98 0.64 6.93
C LEU A 133 -11.44 -0.76 6.53
N VAL A 134 -10.65 -1.46 5.70
CA VAL A 134 -11.00 -2.74 5.09
C VAL A 134 -10.15 -3.92 5.57
N ALA A 135 -9.02 -3.67 6.24
CA ALA A 135 -8.09 -4.71 6.66
C ALA A 135 -7.91 -4.76 8.19
N ASP A 136 -7.82 -5.97 8.74
CA ASP A 136 -7.44 -6.21 10.14
C ASP A 136 -5.92 -6.15 10.32
N LYS A 137 -5.17 -6.48 9.27
CA LYS A 137 -3.71 -6.45 9.26
C LYS A 137 -3.21 -5.98 7.90
N VAL A 138 -2.16 -5.19 7.91
CA VAL A 138 -1.48 -4.71 6.72
C VAL A 138 -0.02 -5.13 6.79
N THR A 139 0.46 -5.74 5.72
CA THR A 139 1.88 -6.09 5.54
C THR A 139 2.44 -5.25 4.41
N VAL A 140 3.55 -4.57 4.66
CA VAL A 140 4.29 -3.77 3.67
C VAL A 140 5.64 -4.43 3.48
N GLN A 141 5.96 -4.84 2.26
CA GLN A 141 7.28 -5.31 1.88
C GLN A 141 7.87 -4.30 0.89
N THR A 142 9.12 -3.90 1.06
CA THR A 142 9.69 -2.83 0.24
C THR A 142 11.18 -3.02 0.00
N LYS A 143 11.61 -2.70 -1.23
CA LYS A 143 13.00 -2.76 -1.70
C LYS A 143 13.35 -1.48 -2.44
N SER A 144 14.30 -0.72 -1.92
CA SER A 144 14.90 0.44 -2.59
C SER A 144 16.23 0.07 -3.25
N ASN A 145 16.63 0.80 -4.29
CA ASN A 145 17.97 0.70 -4.86
C ASN A 145 19.05 1.33 -3.97
N ALA A 146 18.66 2.18 -3.01
CA ALA A 146 19.56 2.76 -2.02
C ALA A 146 19.94 1.78 -0.88
N SER A 147 19.42 0.55 -0.90
CA SER A 147 19.64 -0.49 0.11
C SER A 147 19.77 -1.85 -0.56
N GLU A 148 20.73 -2.67 -0.13
CA GLU A 148 20.83 -4.08 -0.56
C GLU A 148 19.70 -4.95 0.02
N GLU A 149 19.05 -4.48 1.08
CA GLU A 149 18.10 -5.27 1.87
C GLU A 149 16.65 -4.92 1.53
N GLN A 150 15.79 -5.95 1.52
CA GLN A 150 14.33 -5.83 1.53
C GLN A 150 13.83 -5.83 2.99
N TRP A 151 12.85 -4.97 3.27
CA TRP A 151 12.29 -4.81 4.61
C TRP A 151 10.80 -5.09 4.62
N ALA A 152 10.32 -5.65 5.72
CA ALA A 152 8.91 -5.91 5.98
C ALA A 152 8.44 -5.11 7.20
N TRP A 153 7.32 -4.40 7.04
CA TRP A 153 6.55 -3.75 8.10
C TRP A 153 5.20 -4.46 8.26
N GLU A 154 4.75 -4.61 9.51
CA GLU A 154 3.46 -5.21 9.84
C GLU A 154 2.75 -4.38 10.91
N GLY A 155 1.51 -4.00 10.62
CA GLY A 155 0.62 -3.30 11.53
C GLY A 155 -0.78 -3.91 11.51
N ALA A 156 -1.49 -3.82 12.63
CA ALA A 156 -2.85 -4.32 12.80
C ALA A 156 -3.81 -3.18 13.14
N ALA A 157 -5.07 -3.32 12.72
CA ALA A 157 -6.13 -2.37 13.05
C ALA A 157 -6.30 -2.26 14.57
N GLY A 158 -6.37 -1.03 15.09
CA GLY A 158 -6.49 -0.77 16.52
C GLY A 158 -5.23 -1.08 17.36
N ALA A 159 -4.12 -1.49 16.74
CA ALA A 159 -2.87 -1.69 17.46
C ALA A 159 -2.11 -0.36 17.60
N HIS A 160 -1.59 -0.10 18.80
CA HIS A 160 -0.71 1.06 19.09
C HIS A 160 0.78 0.78 18.78
N SER A 161 1.04 -0.27 18.02
CA SER A 161 2.39 -0.68 17.68
C SER A 161 2.45 -1.45 16.37
N PHE A 162 3.63 -1.46 15.77
CA PHE A 162 3.95 -2.16 14.54
C PHE A 162 5.31 -2.87 14.67
N LYS A 163 5.63 -3.72 13.70
CA LYS A 163 6.92 -4.43 13.64
C LYS A 163 7.63 -4.07 12.35
N VAL A 164 8.96 -3.90 12.42
CA VAL A 164 9.82 -3.77 11.24
C VAL A 164 10.93 -4.80 11.35
N ARG A 165 11.12 -5.60 10.29
CA ARG A 165 12.16 -6.63 10.20
C ARG A 165 12.73 -6.70 8.79
N LYS A 166 13.94 -7.26 8.66
CA LYS A 166 14.41 -7.69 7.33
C LYS A 166 13.43 -8.72 6.80
N ASP A 167 13.11 -8.63 5.51
CA ASP A 167 12.17 -9.55 4.90
C ASP A 167 12.78 -10.96 4.81
N GLU A 168 11.93 -11.96 5.00
CA GLU A 168 12.32 -13.37 4.89
C GLU A 168 12.26 -13.85 3.44
N ILE A 169 11.37 -13.25 2.65
CA ILE A 169 11.20 -13.51 1.22
C ILE A 169 11.73 -12.28 0.48
N VAL A 170 12.83 -12.43 -0.25
CA VAL A 170 13.44 -11.34 -1.04
C VAL A 170 13.16 -11.59 -2.51
N ASP A 171 12.02 -11.06 -2.96
CA ASP A 171 11.49 -11.28 -4.31
C ASP A 171 11.18 -9.98 -5.06
N LEU A 172 11.21 -8.82 -4.39
CA LEU A 172 11.07 -7.53 -5.04
C LEU A 172 12.39 -7.10 -5.65
N ALA A 173 12.39 -6.86 -6.97
CA ALA A 173 13.53 -6.22 -7.62
C ALA A 173 13.70 -4.76 -7.13
N ARG A 174 12.57 -4.06 -7.00
CA ARG A 174 12.44 -2.67 -6.52
C ARG A 174 10.96 -2.38 -6.26
N GLY A 175 10.67 -1.42 -5.39
CA GLY A 175 9.32 -0.89 -5.16
C GLY A 175 8.71 -1.37 -3.85
N THR A 176 7.39 -1.39 -3.78
CA THR A 176 6.65 -1.73 -2.56
C THR A 176 5.48 -2.67 -2.86
N ARG A 177 5.33 -3.72 -2.06
CA ARG A 177 4.15 -4.59 -2.03
C ARG A 177 3.40 -4.36 -0.74
N LEU A 178 2.12 -4.05 -0.87
CA LEU A 178 1.17 -3.87 0.20
C LEU A 178 0.14 -4.99 0.16
N THR A 179 0.10 -5.83 1.21
CA THR A 179 -0.89 -6.90 1.36
C THR A 179 -1.85 -6.56 2.49
N LEU A 180 -3.12 -6.41 2.13
CA LEU A 180 -4.23 -6.13 3.01
C LEU A 180 -4.89 -7.47 3.38
N HIS A 181 -4.85 -7.83 4.65
CA HIS A 181 -5.55 -8.98 5.21
C HIS A 181 -6.95 -8.49 5.60
N LEU A 182 -7.92 -8.78 4.73
CA LEU A 182 -9.23 -8.14 4.76
C LEU A 182 -10.05 -8.59 5.97
N LYS A 183 -10.87 -7.67 6.48
CA LYS A 183 -11.89 -7.97 7.49
C LYS A 183 -12.95 -8.91 6.93
N ASP A 184 -13.63 -9.63 7.80
CA ASP A 184 -14.75 -10.51 7.41
C ASP A 184 -15.86 -9.76 6.68
N ASP A 185 -16.14 -8.52 7.07
CA ASP A 185 -17.17 -7.65 6.47
C ASP A 185 -16.67 -6.83 5.26
N ALA A 186 -15.43 -7.08 4.82
CA ALA A 186 -14.75 -6.39 3.72
C ALA A 186 -14.19 -7.38 2.66
N LYS A 187 -14.56 -8.67 2.72
CA LYS A 187 -14.12 -9.70 1.75
C LYS A 187 -14.52 -9.40 0.31
N GLU A 188 -15.50 -8.53 0.10
CA GLU A 188 -15.88 -8.03 -1.23
C GLU A 188 -14.71 -7.37 -1.98
N PHE A 189 -13.68 -6.85 -1.28
CA PHE A 189 -12.49 -6.28 -1.89
C PHE A 189 -11.44 -7.32 -2.33
N ALA A 190 -11.68 -8.60 -2.07
CA ALA A 190 -10.93 -9.70 -2.68
C ALA A 190 -11.56 -10.18 -4.01
N ASP A 191 -12.72 -9.65 -4.41
CA ASP A 191 -13.35 -9.97 -5.68
C ASP A 191 -12.75 -9.15 -6.84
N VAL A 192 -12.32 -9.85 -7.90
CA VAL A 192 -11.66 -9.25 -9.06
C VAL A 192 -12.60 -8.28 -9.80
N THR A 193 -13.90 -8.57 -9.86
CA THR A 193 -14.87 -7.73 -10.57
C THR A 193 -15.07 -6.41 -9.83
N LYS A 194 -15.25 -6.47 -8.51
CA LYS A 194 -15.36 -5.29 -7.65
C LYS A 194 -14.08 -4.44 -7.74
N VAL A 195 -12.91 -5.06 -7.57
CA VAL A 195 -11.63 -4.35 -7.70
C VAL A 195 -11.48 -3.71 -9.08
N SER A 196 -11.84 -4.39 -10.16
CA SER A 196 -11.82 -3.82 -11.52
C SER A 196 -12.70 -2.57 -11.65
N GLY A 197 -13.90 -2.58 -11.06
CA GLY A 197 -14.80 -1.42 -11.03
C GLY A 197 -14.20 -0.24 -10.28
N LEU A 198 -13.63 -0.48 -9.11
CA LEU A 198 -12.97 0.54 -8.29
C LEU A 198 -11.77 1.16 -9.00
N LEU A 199 -10.95 0.34 -9.67
CA LEU A 199 -9.80 0.83 -10.42
C LEU A 199 -10.24 1.75 -11.55
N LYS A 200 -11.26 1.39 -12.32
CA LYS A 200 -11.81 2.28 -13.38
C LYS A 200 -12.26 3.63 -12.84
N GLN A 201 -12.83 3.67 -11.63
CA GLN A 201 -13.29 4.89 -11.00
C GLN A 201 -12.15 5.77 -10.48
N TYR A 202 -11.11 5.16 -9.92
CA TYR A 202 -10.06 5.90 -9.20
C TYR A 202 -8.73 6.04 -9.95
N SER A 203 -8.55 5.35 -11.08
CA SER A 203 -7.30 5.37 -11.84
C SER A 203 -7.30 6.30 -13.06
N GLU A 204 -8.35 7.09 -13.28
CA GLU A 204 -8.48 7.93 -14.49
C GLU A 204 -7.29 8.90 -14.68
N PHE A 205 -6.71 9.38 -13.58
CA PHE A 205 -5.58 10.33 -13.58
C PHE A 205 -4.21 9.66 -13.36
N ILE A 206 -4.16 8.33 -13.29
CA ILE A 206 -2.90 7.60 -13.05
C ILE A 206 -2.18 7.41 -14.38
N SER A 207 -0.96 7.95 -14.47
CA SER A 207 -0.16 7.95 -15.71
C SER A 207 0.61 6.64 -15.97
N PHE A 208 0.49 5.66 -15.06
CA PHE A 208 1.20 4.39 -15.12
C PHE A 208 0.24 3.22 -15.39
N PRO A 209 0.69 2.16 -16.07
CA PRO A 209 -0.13 0.98 -16.31
C PRO A 209 -0.49 0.30 -14.99
N ILE A 210 -1.79 0.00 -14.83
CA ILE A 210 -2.31 -0.81 -13.73
C ILE A 210 -2.72 -2.18 -14.28
N LYS A 211 -2.06 -3.24 -13.82
CA LYS A 211 -2.33 -4.64 -14.19
C LYS A 211 -3.11 -5.31 -13.07
N LEU A 212 -4.31 -5.81 -13.36
CA LEU A 212 -5.11 -6.61 -12.43
C LEU A 212 -4.93 -8.10 -12.75
N TRP A 213 -4.51 -8.89 -11.77
CA TRP A 213 -4.42 -10.34 -11.90
C TRP A 213 -5.82 -10.94 -12.04
N SER A 214 -6.03 -11.74 -13.09
CA SER A 214 -7.26 -12.50 -13.30
C SER A 214 -6.93 -13.93 -13.71
N THR A 215 -7.75 -14.87 -13.25
CA THR A 215 -7.70 -16.26 -13.71
C THR A 215 -8.66 -16.41 -14.89
N SER A 216 -8.14 -16.71 -16.07
CA SER A 216 -8.97 -17.02 -17.25
C SER A 216 -9.06 -18.54 -17.39
N SER A 217 -10.27 -19.11 -17.28
CA SER A 217 -10.54 -20.49 -17.69
C SER A 217 -10.83 -20.52 -19.18
N VAL A 218 -9.96 -21.15 -19.97
CA VAL A 218 -10.24 -21.44 -21.39
C VAL A 218 -11.08 -22.71 -21.42
N ASN A 219 -12.36 -22.60 -21.79
CA ASN A 219 -13.18 -23.77 -22.11
C ASN A 219 -12.74 -24.30 -23.49
N GLU A 220 -11.93 -25.35 -23.50
CA GLU A 220 -11.63 -26.10 -24.71
C GLU A 220 -12.88 -26.92 -25.06
N GLN A 221 -13.63 -26.49 -26.07
CA GLN A 221 -14.72 -27.28 -26.63
C GLN A 221 -14.08 -28.50 -27.31
N VAL A 222 -14.21 -29.67 -26.70
CA VAL A 222 -13.87 -30.93 -27.33
C VAL A 222 -14.88 -31.14 -28.46
N LEU A 223 -14.42 -31.05 -29.71
CA LEU A 223 -15.20 -31.47 -30.86
C LEU A 223 -15.29 -33.00 -30.79
N ASP A 224 -16.48 -33.52 -30.53
CA ASP A 224 -16.75 -34.95 -30.69
C ASP A 224 -16.60 -35.28 -32.19
N GLU A 225 -15.63 -36.12 -32.54
CA GLU A 225 -15.50 -36.70 -33.89
C GLU A 225 -16.51 -37.87 -34.00
N ASP A 226 -17.47 -37.75 -34.93
CA ASP A 226 -18.41 -38.80 -35.34
C ASP A 226 -17.73 -39.93 -36.16
#